data_AF-A0A924XHN1-F1
#
_entry.id   AF-A0A924XHN1-F1
#
_cell.length_a   1.000
_cell.length_b   1.000
_cell.length_c   1.000
_cell.angle_alpha   90.00
_cell.angle_beta   90.00
_cell.angle_gamma   90.00
#
_symmetry.space_group_name_H-M   'P 1'
#
loop_
_entity.id
_entity.type
_entity.pdbx_description
1 polymer ?
#
loop_
_entity_poly.entity_id
_entity_poly.type
_entity_poly.pdbx_seq_one_letter_code
_entity_poly.pdbx_strand_id
1 'polypeptide(L)' 'MSERIKLSSDDKIFATGVFLQPVKCVINNIEQWRWVAVGFEDDSFFDGEIVEPCDYADDLDGLIITDLE' A
#
# COMPACT_ATOMS: atom_id res chain seq x y z
N MET A 1 -17.99 -22.84 5.50
CA MET A 1 -17.36 -22.95 4.17
C MET A 1 -16.99 -21.55 3.74
N SER A 2 -15.74 -21.33 3.32
CA SER A 2 -15.30 -20.01 2.88
C SER A 2 -15.33 -19.99 1.35
N GLU A 3 -16.09 -19.07 0.77
CA GLU A 3 -16.08 -18.84 -0.67
C GLU A 3 -14.84 -18.04 -1.06
N ARG A 4 -14.28 -18.32 -2.24
CA ARG A 4 -13.14 -17.59 -2.78
C ARG A 4 -13.62 -16.63 -3.86
N ILE A 5 -13.23 -15.37 -3.75
CA ILE A 5 -13.43 -14.37 -4.80
C ILE A 5 -12.35 -14.58 -5.87
N LYS A 6 -12.73 -14.53 -7.15
CA LYS A 6 -11.77 -14.50 -8.26
C LYS A 6 -11.31 -13.06 -8.47
N LEU A 7 -10.00 -12.85 -8.45
CA LEU A 7 -9.37 -11.54 -8.65
C LEU A 7 -8.62 -11.47 -9.98
N SER A 8 -8.55 -10.27 -10.53
CA SER A 8 -7.63 -9.84 -11.59
C SER A 8 -6.43 -9.08 -10.99
N SER A 9 -5.38 -8.83 -11.78
CA SER A 9 -4.22 -8.04 -11.36
C SER A 9 -4.53 -6.55 -11.17
N ASP A 10 -5.63 -6.09 -11.72
CA ASP A 10 -6.03 -4.67 -11.71
C ASP A 10 -7.08 -4.39 -10.63
N ASP A 11 -7.55 -5.44 -9.94
CA ASP A 11 -8.51 -5.32 -8.86
C ASP A 11 -7.86 -4.65 -7.64
N LYS A 12 -8.61 -3.77 -6.99
CA LYS A 12 -8.25 -3.17 -5.70
C LYS A 12 -9.27 -3.57 -4.65
N ILE A 13 -8.78 -3.78 -3.43
CA ILE A 13 -9.63 -3.89 -2.25
C ILE A 13 -9.34 -2.71 -1.33
N PHE A 14 -10.32 -2.32 -0.54
CA PHE A 14 -10.14 -1.34 0.52
C PHE A 14 -9.97 -2.07 1.86
N ALA A 15 -8.93 -1.71 2.60
CA ALA A 15 -8.72 -2.11 3.98
C ALA A 15 -8.49 -0.83 4.78
N THR A 16 -9.30 -0.58 5.82
CA THR A 16 -9.33 0.64 6.65
C THR A 16 -8.22 1.66 6.37
N GLY A 17 -8.56 2.68 5.55
CA GLY A 17 -7.69 3.81 5.21
C GLY A 17 -6.71 3.58 4.05
N VAL A 18 -6.67 2.37 3.47
CA VAL A 18 -5.69 1.95 2.46
C VAL A 18 -6.33 1.16 1.32
N PHE A 19 -5.96 1.48 0.09
CA PHE A 19 -6.23 0.65 -1.08
C PHE A 19 -5.10 -0.36 -1.29
N LEU A 20 -5.46 -1.65 -1.44
CA LEU A 20 -4.52 -2.74 -1.69
C LEU A 20 -4.73 -3.31 -3.09
N GLN A 21 -3.62 -3.56 -3.80
CA GLN A 21 -3.61 -4.25 -5.10
C GLN A 21 -2.77 -5.53 -5.02
N PRO A 22 -3.18 -6.64 -5.68
CA PRO A 22 -2.42 -7.87 -5.65
C PRO A 22 -1.24 -7.77 -6.61
N VAL A 23 -0.03 -7.90 -6.09
CA VAL A 23 1.21 -7.85 -6.87
C VAL A 23 1.94 -9.18 -6.78
N LYS A 24 2.48 -9.63 -7.91
CA LYS A 24 3.31 -10.83 -8.00
C LYS A 24 4.76 -10.46 -7.68
N CYS A 25 5.33 -11.05 -6.64
CA CYS A 25 6.67 -10.74 -6.14
C CYS A 25 7.52 -12.00 -6.00
N VAL A 26 8.85 -11.84 -6.04
CA VAL A 26 9.82 -12.87 -5.68
C VAL A 26 10.48 -12.49 -4.37
N ILE A 27 10.24 -13.27 -3.31
CA ILE A 27 10.83 -13.06 -1.98
C ILE A 27 11.47 -14.36 -1.54
N ASN A 28 12.73 -14.31 -1.09
CA ASN A 28 13.52 -15.50 -0.72
C ASN A 28 13.53 -16.57 -1.84
N ASN A 29 13.65 -16.13 -3.09
CA ASN A 29 13.60 -16.98 -4.30
C ASN A 29 12.27 -17.74 -4.51
N ILE A 30 11.19 -17.33 -3.85
CA ILE A 30 9.86 -17.91 -4.01
C ILE A 30 8.91 -16.88 -4.63
N GLU A 31 8.34 -17.24 -5.77
CA GLU A 31 7.30 -16.48 -6.45
C GLU A 31 5.96 -16.59 -5.68
N GLN A 32 5.35 -15.45 -5.37
CA GLN A 32 4.13 -15.39 -4.59
C GLN A 32 3.34 -14.10 -4.84
N TRP A 33 2.04 -14.13 -4.54
CA TRP A 33 1.18 -12.94 -4.59
C TRP A 33 1.09 -12.29 -3.22
N ARG A 34 1.19 -10.96 -3.18
CA ARG A 34 1.10 -10.15 -1.96
C ARG A 34 0.18 -8.97 -2.20
N TRP A 35 -0.51 -8.54 -1.16
CA TRP A 35 -1.20 -7.25 -1.15
C TRP A 35 -0.17 -6.14 -0.95
N VAL A 36 -0.24 -5.11 -1.79
CA VAL A 36 0.61 -3.91 -1.72
C VAL A 36 -0.30 -2.69 -1.61
N ALA A 37 0.02 -1.77 -0.72
CA ALA A 37 -0.67 -0.49 -0.60
C ALA A 37 -0.41 0.37 -1.84
N VAL A 38 -1.46 0.95 -2.41
CA VAL A 38 -1.44 1.73 -3.67
C VAL A 38 -2.35 2.97 -3.59
N GLY A 39 -2.64 3.43 -2.38
CA GLY A 39 -3.49 4.58 -2.10
C GLY A 39 -3.85 4.65 -0.62
N PHE A 40 -3.92 5.86 -0.08
CA PHE A 40 -4.29 6.17 1.30
C PHE A 40 -5.42 7.20 1.30
N GLU A 41 -6.43 7.03 2.16
CA GLU A 41 -7.59 7.94 2.26
C GLU A 41 -7.72 8.62 3.65
N ASP A 42 -6.98 8.14 4.65
CA ASP A 42 -7.02 8.65 6.03
C ASP A 42 -5.66 9.27 6.43
N ASP A 43 -5.67 10.06 7.51
CA ASP A 43 -4.46 10.63 8.10
C ASP A 43 -3.46 9.52 8.45
N SER A 44 -2.20 9.72 8.05
CA SER A 44 -1.09 8.89 8.48
C SER A 44 -0.27 9.61 9.54
N PHE A 45 0.42 8.84 10.39
CA PHE A 45 1.14 9.40 11.52
C PHE A 45 2.57 8.88 11.57
N PHE A 46 3.53 9.79 11.76
CA PHE A 46 4.93 9.47 12.03
C PHE A 46 5.36 10.20 13.32
N ASP A 47 5.77 9.43 14.33
CA ASP A 47 6.11 9.94 15.67
C ASP A 47 5.03 10.84 16.33
N GLY A 48 3.76 10.60 15.99
CA GLY A 48 2.61 11.33 16.53
C GLY A 48 2.20 12.57 15.73
N GLU A 49 2.98 12.93 14.71
CA GLU A 49 2.67 14.02 13.78
C GLU A 49 1.91 13.49 12.56
N ILE A 50 0.98 14.28 12.04
CA ILE A 50 0.27 13.97 10.80
C ILE A 50 1.26 14.07 9.64
N VAL A 51 1.28 13.06 8.77
CA VAL A 51 2.09 13.01 7.56
C VAL A 51 1.28 12.50 6.38
N GLU A 52 1.71 12.86 5.16
CA GLU A 52 1.15 12.33 3.93
C GLU A 52 2.09 11.28 3.33
N PRO A 53 1.67 10.00 3.28
CA PRO A 53 2.47 8.96 2.66
C PRO A 53 2.35 9.05 1.14
N CYS A 54 3.46 8.88 0.45
CA CYS A 54 3.45 8.70 -1.00
C CYS A 54 3.27 7.23 -1.37
N ASP A 55 2.42 6.95 -2.36
CA ASP A 55 2.24 5.61 -2.91
C ASP A 55 3.53 5.05 -3.53
N TYR A 56 4.41 5.93 -4.02
CA TYR A 56 5.71 5.60 -4.58
C TYR A 56 6.66 6.80 -4.48
N ALA A 57 7.97 6.52 -4.45
CA ALA A 57 9.04 7.51 -4.48
C ALA A 57 10.30 6.92 -5.14
N ASP A 58 11.15 7.78 -5.69
CA ASP A 58 12.43 7.39 -6.31
C ASP A 58 13.50 7.03 -5.27
N ASP A 59 13.34 7.49 -4.03
CA ASP A 59 14.18 7.16 -2.87
C ASP A 59 13.34 6.96 -1.60
N LEU A 60 13.99 6.52 -0.52
CA LEU A 60 13.34 6.23 0.74
C LEU A 60 12.73 7.49 1.39
N ASP A 61 13.41 8.62 1.23
CA ASP A 61 13.05 9.88 1.90
C ASP A 61 11.79 10.48 1.27
N GLY A 62 11.52 10.20 -0.02
CA GLY A 62 10.30 10.64 -0.70
C GLY A 62 9.02 9.88 -0.34
N LEU A 63 9.08 8.86 0.53
CA LEU A 63 7.87 8.11 0.94
C LEU A 63 6.98 8.88 1.92
N ILE A 64 7.51 9.91 2.58
CA ILE A 64 6.78 10.75 3.51
C ILE A 64 6.93 12.20 3.09
N ILE A 65 5.80 12.87 2.85
CA ILE A 65 5.76 14.31 2.64
C ILE A 65 5.19 14.94 3.90
N THR A 66 5.89 15.96 4.38
CA THR A 66 5.38 16.89 5.39
C THR A 66 5.10 18.21 4.69
N ASP A 67 3.87 18.71 4.78
CA ASP A 67 3.59 20.10 4.42
C ASP A 67 4.40 21.01 5.36
N LEU A 68 5.54 21.51 4.88
CA LEU A 68 6.27 22.59 5.53
C LEU A 68 5.60 23.90 5.09
N GLU A 69 4.66 24.42 5.87
CA GLU A 69 4.35 25.85 5.88
C GLU A 69 5.42 26.66 6.62
#